data_AF-A0A525JG72-F1
#
_entry.id   AF-A0A525JG72-F1
#
_cell.length_a   1.000
_cell.length_b   1.000
_cell.length_c   1.000
_cell.angle_alpha   90.00
_cell.angle_beta   90.00
_cell.angle_gamma   90.00
#
_symmetry.space_group_name_H-M   'P 1'
#
loop_
_entity.id
_entity.type
_entity.pdbx_description
1 polymer ?
#
loop_
_entity_poly.entity_id
_entity_poly.type
_entity_poly.pdbx_seq_one_letter_code
_entity_poly.pdbx_strand_id
1 'polypeptide(L)'
;MIGRRLAVALATLLASLACGSQARAQDASTLRKDMIGQWELSTTERSKTCVVTLKNDSAPQGLKLELEPGCAAALPFTKDIAGWSIKGLGDIVRLQDAAGQAVIDFTEVESGIFEGLRQGEGIYILQNLAAARSLAKSMDQMIGDWAMVRGNGQAICGLTLTNTEATADNFQVFLKPKCDPAIAAFAPTQWRLEHGQMLLMSASGEVWQFEADDNAQWRRVPDAADPLIMLRQ
;
A
#
# COMPACT_ATOMS: atom_id res chain seq x y z
N MET A 1 -49.00 -62.15 -18.02
CA MET A 1 -48.78 -61.65 -16.64
C MET A 1 -47.34 -61.93 -16.26
N ILE A 2 -46.61 -60.89 -15.80
CA ILE A 2 -45.37 -60.94 -14.98
C ILE A 2 -44.14 -61.51 -15.72
N GLY A 3 -43.06 -60.79 -16.04
CA GLY A 3 -42.42 -59.66 -15.39
C GLY A 3 -41.07 -60.14 -14.84
N ARG A 4 -39.94 -59.88 -15.54
CA ARG A 4 -38.63 -59.77 -14.88
C ARG A 4 -37.59 -59.02 -15.71
N ARG A 5 -37.40 -57.77 -15.29
CA ARG A 5 -36.27 -56.90 -15.59
C ARG A 5 -34.99 -57.48 -14.99
N LEU A 6 -33.84 -57.24 -15.65
CA LEU A 6 -32.66 -56.53 -15.09
C LEU A 6 -31.36 -57.02 -15.78
N ALA A 7 -30.96 -56.34 -16.86
CA ALA A 7 -29.57 -56.28 -17.28
C ALA A 7 -29.01 -54.97 -16.69
N VAL A 8 -28.21 -55.07 -15.63
CA VAL A 8 -27.48 -53.92 -15.06
C VAL A 8 -26.09 -53.92 -15.70
N ALA A 9 -25.88 -52.98 -16.62
CA ALA A 9 -24.56 -52.64 -17.15
C ALA A 9 -23.77 -51.89 -16.06
N LEU A 10 -22.63 -52.45 -15.65
CA LEU A 10 -21.66 -51.79 -14.79
C LEU A 10 -20.65 -51.07 -15.69
N ALA A 11 -20.93 -49.81 -16.02
CA ALA A 11 -19.94 -48.90 -16.62
C ALA A 11 -19.50 -47.91 -15.54
N THR A 12 -18.26 -48.09 -15.08
CA THR A 12 -17.59 -47.30 -14.05
C THR A 12 -17.48 -45.83 -14.45
N LEU A 13 -18.10 -44.94 -13.68
CA LEU A 13 -17.87 -43.49 -13.71
C LEU A 13 -16.45 -43.19 -13.17
N LEU A 14 -15.53 -42.86 -14.07
CA LEU A 14 -14.23 -42.25 -13.77
C LEU A 14 -14.19 -40.90 -14.49
N ALA A 15 -14.93 -39.91 -14.01
CA ALA A 15 -14.91 -38.56 -14.61
C ALA A 15 -15.33 -37.49 -13.61
N SER A 16 -14.48 -37.17 -12.62
CA SER A 16 -14.69 -35.98 -11.79
C SER A 16 -13.46 -35.59 -10.95
N LEU A 17 -12.27 -35.48 -11.57
CA LEU A 17 -11.08 -34.91 -10.91
C LEU A 17 -10.40 -33.77 -11.71
N ALA A 18 -10.93 -33.35 -12.86
CA ALA A 18 -10.24 -32.40 -13.75
C ALA A 18 -10.61 -30.92 -13.56
N CYS A 19 -11.69 -30.57 -12.84
CA CYS A 19 -12.13 -29.17 -12.74
C CYS A 19 -11.25 -28.29 -11.83
N GLY A 20 -10.44 -28.88 -10.94
CA GLY A 20 -9.59 -28.11 -10.03
C GLY A 20 -8.34 -27.53 -10.67
N SER A 21 -7.85 -28.10 -11.77
CA SER A 21 -6.54 -27.74 -12.34
C SER A 21 -6.63 -26.54 -13.30
N GLN A 22 -7.78 -26.36 -13.97
CA GLN A 22 -7.95 -25.27 -14.95
C GLN A 22 -8.13 -23.90 -14.28
N ALA A 23 -8.94 -23.82 -13.22
CA ALA A 23 -9.13 -22.57 -12.48
C ALA A 23 -7.82 -22.03 -11.88
N ARG A 24 -7.01 -22.90 -11.27
CA ARG A 24 -5.72 -22.51 -10.66
C ARG A 24 -4.68 -22.02 -11.67
N ALA A 25 -4.62 -22.67 -12.83
CA ALA A 25 -3.71 -22.24 -13.90
C ALA A 25 -4.12 -20.87 -14.47
N GLN A 26 -5.42 -20.57 -14.44
CA GLN A 26 -5.96 -19.26 -14.84
C GLN A 26 -5.57 -18.19 -13.80
N ASP A 27 -5.76 -18.44 -12.50
CA ASP A 27 -5.40 -17.48 -11.43
C ASP A 27 -3.91 -17.13 -11.41
N ALA A 28 -3.03 -18.13 -11.55
CA ALA A 28 -1.60 -17.88 -11.65
C ALA A 28 -1.20 -17.12 -12.94
N SER A 29 -2.00 -17.26 -14.00
CA SER A 29 -1.77 -16.54 -15.27
C SER A 29 -2.26 -15.09 -15.21
N THR A 30 -3.36 -14.83 -14.51
CA THR A 30 -3.88 -13.48 -14.28
C THR A 30 -2.95 -12.71 -13.36
N LEU A 31 -2.59 -13.26 -12.20
CA LEU A 31 -1.65 -12.59 -11.29
C LEU A 31 -0.32 -12.28 -11.99
N ARG A 32 0.25 -13.24 -12.73
CA ARG A 32 1.48 -12.98 -13.50
C ARG A 32 1.31 -11.79 -14.45
N LYS A 33 0.19 -11.71 -15.17
CA LYS A 33 -0.08 -10.62 -16.11
C LYS A 33 -0.16 -9.29 -15.38
N ASP A 34 -0.82 -9.26 -14.24
CA ASP A 34 -1.02 -8.05 -13.42
C ASP A 34 0.30 -7.56 -12.80
N MET A 35 1.22 -8.49 -12.51
CA MET A 35 2.55 -8.16 -11.99
C MET A 35 3.51 -7.58 -13.04
N ILE A 36 3.25 -7.69 -14.34
CA ILE A 36 4.17 -7.15 -15.35
C ILE A 36 4.16 -5.61 -15.30
N GLY A 37 5.33 -5.00 -15.10
CA GLY A 37 5.46 -3.55 -15.04
C GLY A 37 6.44 -3.08 -13.97
N GLN A 38 6.35 -1.79 -13.62
CA GLN A 38 7.20 -1.17 -12.62
C GLN A 38 6.53 -1.16 -11.24
N TRP A 39 7.30 -1.56 -10.23
CA TRP A 39 6.88 -1.69 -8.85
C TRP A 39 7.87 -0.95 -7.94
N GLU A 40 7.37 -0.39 -6.86
CA GLU A 40 8.20 0.05 -5.75
C GLU A 40 8.27 -1.09 -4.73
N LEU A 41 9.50 -1.50 -4.42
CA LEU A 41 9.85 -2.33 -3.28
C LEU A 41 10.37 -1.43 -2.16
N SER A 42 9.76 -1.50 -0.99
CA SER A 42 10.07 -0.58 0.11
C SER A 42 10.01 -1.25 1.48
N THR A 43 10.64 -0.62 2.47
CA THR A 43 10.34 -0.92 3.89
C THR A 43 8.93 -0.43 4.22
N THR A 44 8.37 -0.89 5.35
CA THR A 44 7.04 -0.50 5.83
C THR A 44 6.83 1.00 5.89
N GLU A 45 7.80 1.72 6.47
CA GLU A 45 7.79 3.18 6.61
C GLU A 45 8.24 3.91 5.33
N ARG A 46 8.54 3.15 4.25
CA ARG A 46 9.05 3.65 2.96
C ARG A 46 10.30 4.53 3.06
N SER A 47 11.05 4.45 4.16
CA SER A 47 12.32 5.16 4.37
C SER A 47 13.40 4.71 3.37
N LYS A 48 13.30 3.48 2.88
CA LYS A 48 14.14 2.93 1.82
C LYS A 48 13.28 2.35 0.72
N THR A 49 13.53 2.77 -0.52
CA THR A 49 12.78 2.33 -1.69
C THR A 49 13.72 1.87 -2.80
N CYS A 50 13.24 0.94 -3.61
CA CYS A 50 13.88 0.38 -4.78
C CYS A 50 12.81 0.20 -5.85
N VAL A 51 13.11 0.59 -7.10
CA VAL A 51 12.22 0.30 -8.22
C VAL A 51 12.62 -1.01 -8.87
N VAL A 52 11.64 -1.90 -9.02
CA VAL A 52 11.77 -3.20 -9.66
C VAL A 52 10.86 -3.24 -10.88
N THR A 53 11.40 -3.64 -12.04
CA THR A 53 10.59 -3.87 -13.24
C THR A 53 10.46 -5.37 -13.46
N LEU A 54 9.24 -5.90 -13.33
CA LEU A 54 8.92 -7.30 -13.57
C LEU A 54 8.54 -7.51 -15.04
N LYS A 55 9.21 -8.44 -15.73
CA LYS A 55 9.04 -8.70 -17.17
C LYS A 55 8.51 -10.10 -17.43
N ASN A 56 7.85 -10.28 -18.57
CA ASN A 56 7.33 -11.59 -18.99
C ASN A 56 8.36 -12.45 -19.74
N ASP A 57 9.57 -11.94 -19.96
CA ASP A 57 10.65 -12.69 -20.59
C ASP A 57 11.12 -13.83 -19.69
N SER A 58 11.32 -15.02 -20.26
CA SER A 58 11.89 -16.14 -19.52
C SER A 58 13.32 -15.86 -19.05
N ALA A 59 13.62 -16.30 -17.84
CA ALA A 59 14.96 -16.38 -17.27
C ALA A 59 15.31 -17.87 -16.99
N PRO A 60 16.59 -18.23 -16.76
CA PRO A 60 16.95 -19.60 -16.39
C PRO A 60 16.14 -20.14 -15.21
N GLN A 61 15.82 -19.25 -14.26
CA GLN A 61 14.91 -19.52 -13.17
C GLN A 61 13.79 -18.48 -13.20
N GLY A 62 12.59 -18.90 -13.63
CA GLY A 62 11.41 -18.04 -13.66
C GLY A 62 11.43 -17.03 -14.80
N LEU A 63 11.15 -15.77 -14.47
CA LEU A 63 10.98 -14.64 -15.37
C LEU A 63 12.00 -13.54 -15.04
N LYS A 64 12.34 -12.72 -16.03
CA LYS A 64 13.30 -11.62 -15.87
C LYS A 64 12.71 -10.49 -15.04
N LEU A 65 13.57 -9.84 -14.27
CA LEU A 65 13.31 -8.54 -13.66
C LEU A 65 14.51 -7.63 -13.84
N GLU A 66 14.29 -6.33 -13.64
CA GLU A 66 15.34 -5.32 -13.58
C GLU A 66 15.22 -4.54 -12.27
N LEU A 67 16.37 -4.34 -11.63
CA LEU A 67 16.50 -3.50 -10.44
C LEU A 67 17.16 -2.18 -10.87
N GLU A 68 16.64 -1.06 -10.41
CA GLU A 68 17.31 0.22 -10.60
C GLU A 68 18.70 0.23 -9.90
N PRO A 69 19.70 0.98 -10.42
CA PRO A 69 21.08 0.93 -9.92
C PRO A 69 21.25 1.20 -8.41
N GLY A 70 20.32 1.93 -7.78
CA GLY A 70 20.35 2.25 -6.35
C GLY A 70 19.80 1.15 -5.43
N CYS A 71 19.17 0.10 -5.97
CA CYS A 71 18.45 -0.88 -5.17
C CYS A 71 19.32 -1.59 -4.13
N ALA A 72 20.51 -2.07 -4.51
CA ALA A 72 21.39 -2.77 -3.56
C ALA A 72 21.96 -1.86 -2.45
N ALA A 73 22.01 -0.55 -2.68
CA ALA A 73 22.41 0.42 -1.65
C ALA A 73 21.26 0.70 -0.68
N ALA A 74 20.02 0.84 -1.19
CA ALA A 74 18.84 1.06 -0.37
C ALA A 74 18.44 -0.20 0.40
N LEU A 75 18.36 -1.34 -0.29
CA LEU A 75 17.87 -2.62 0.20
C LEU A 75 18.90 -3.72 -0.10
N PRO A 76 19.89 -3.96 0.79
CA PRO A 76 21.03 -4.81 0.49
C PRO A 76 20.72 -6.24 0.03
N PHE A 77 19.60 -6.83 0.46
CA PHE A 77 19.20 -8.18 0.04
C PHE A 77 18.85 -8.26 -1.45
N THR A 78 18.55 -7.14 -2.12
CA THR A 78 18.20 -7.16 -3.55
C THR A 78 19.35 -7.59 -4.44
N LYS A 79 20.59 -7.54 -3.94
CA LYS A 79 21.79 -8.03 -4.66
C LYS A 79 21.68 -9.51 -5.07
N ASP A 80 20.90 -10.28 -4.31
CA ASP A 80 20.77 -11.72 -4.50
C ASP A 80 19.61 -12.08 -5.44
N ILE A 81 18.80 -11.09 -5.87
CA ILE A 81 17.65 -11.29 -6.74
C ILE A 81 18.09 -11.39 -8.20
N ALA A 82 17.74 -12.49 -8.85
CA ALA A 82 18.06 -12.78 -10.25
C ALA A 82 16.82 -13.01 -11.15
N GLY A 83 15.64 -13.18 -10.57
CA GLY A 83 14.39 -13.37 -11.31
C GLY A 83 13.16 -13.33 -10.42
N TRP A 84 11.99 -13.49 -11.04
CA TRP A 84 10.71 -13.60 -10.33
C TRP A 84 9.86 -14.75 -10.86
N SER A 85 8.88 -15.19 -10.08
CA SER A 85 7.87 -16.15 -10.52
C SER A 85 6.60 -16.07 -9.69
N ILE A 86 5.54 -16.73 -10.16
CA ILE A 86 4.35 -17.00 -9.35
C ILE A 86 4.48 -18.40 -8.74
N LYS A 87 4.29 -18.49 -7.42
CA LYS A 87 4.37 -19.71 -6.61
C LYS A 87 3.06 -19.92 -5.84
N GLY A 88 3.09 -20.88 -4.91
CA GLY A 88 1.92 -21.23 -4.10
C GLY A 88 0.80 -21.80 -4.95
N LEU A 89 -0.43 -21.38 -4.65
CA LEU A 89 -1.62 -21.73 -5.41
C LEU A 89 -1.92 -20.71 -6.52
N GLY A 90 -0.92 -19.91 -6.93
CA GLY A 90 -1.10 -18.82 -7.88
C GLY A 90 -1.21 -17.44 -7.22
N ASP A 91 -0.85 -17.35 -5.93
CA ASP A 91 -1.09 -16.23 -5.01
C ASP A 91 0.19 -15.62 -4.44
N ILE A 92 1.34 -16.24 -4.69
CA ILE A 92 2.64 -15.78 -4.17
C ILE A 92 3.47 -15.21 -5.33
N VAL A 93 3.87 -13.95 -5.21
CA VAL A 93 4.89 -13.35 -6.08
C VAL A 93 6.25 -13.58 -5.42
N ARG A 94 7.07 -14.43 -6.02
CA ARG A 94 8.42 -14.74 -5.54
C ARG A 94 9.46 -13.90 -6.26
N LEU A 95 10.31 -13.20 -5.52
CA LEU A 95 11.62 -12.76 -6.01
C LEU A 95 12.66 -13.79 -5.56
N GLN A 96 13.49 -14.23 -6.50
CA GLN A 96 14.33 -15.43 -6.33
C GLN A 96 15.76 -15.19 -6.79
N ASP A 97 16.67 -16.00 -6.24
CA ASP A 97 18.07 -16.00 -6.61
C ASP A 97 18.35 -16.77 -7.92
N ALA A 98 19.62 -16.82 -8.31
CA ALA A 98 20.06 -17.52 -9.51
C ALA A 98 19.84 -19.05 -9.47
N ALA A 99 19.66 -19.63 -8.29
CA ALA A 99 19.30 -21.04 -8.09
C ALA A 99 17.78 -21.27 -8.08
N GLY A 100 16.97 -20.20 -8.08
CA GLY A 100 15.52 -20.25 -7.99
C GLY A 100 14.99 -20.33 -6.55
N GLN A 101 15.86 -20.16 -5.55
CA GLN A 101 15.49 -20.12 -4.14
C GLN A 101 14.84 -18.77 -3.81
N ALA A 102 13.87 -18.78 -2.90
CA ALA A 102 13.18 -17.57 -2.47
C ALA A 102 14.18 -16.62 -1.80
N VAL A 103 14.30 -15.40 -2.34
CA VAL A 103 14.87 -14.27 -1.62
C VAL A 103 13.76 -13.63 -0.80
N ILE A 104 12.59 -13.42 -1.39
CA ILE A 104 11.41 -12.95 -0.67
C ILE A 104 10.15 -13.40 -1.43
N ASP A 105 9.15 -13.82 -0.67
CA ASP A 105 7.82 -14.17 -1.16
C ASP A 105 6.83 -13.10 -0.70
N PHE A 106 6.03 -12.61 -1.63
CA PHE A 106 5.02 -11.60 -1.39
C PHE A 106 3.62 -12.17 -1.58
N THR A 107 2.70 -11.78 -0.70
CA THR A 107 1.27 -12.07 -0.80
C THR A 107 0.48 -10.77 -0.78
N GLU A 108 -0.59 -10.70 -1.56
CA GLU A 108 -1.49 -9.54 -1.57
C GLU A 108 -2.23 -9.46 -0.24
N VAL A 109 -2.14 -8.31 0.42
CA VAL A 109 -2.84 -8.02 1.69
C VAL A 109 -3.98 -7.03 1.48
N GLU A 110 -3.83 -6.15 0.51
CA GLU A 110 -4.80 -5.18 0.02
C GLU A 110 -4.63 -5.06 -1.49
N SER A 111 -5.68 -4.63 -2.21
CA SER A 111 -5.66 -4.53 -3.66
C SER A 111 -4.45 -3.75 -4.19
N GLY A 112 -3.54 -4.45 -4.87
CA GLY A 112 -2.31 -3.86 -5.43
C GLY A 112 -1.17 -3.61 -4.42
N ILE A 113 -1.33 -4.06 -3.17
CA ILE A 113 -0.33 -3.99 -2.10
C ILE A 113 0.01 -5.41 -1.67
N PHE A 114 1.27 -5.77 -1.87
CA PHE A 114 1.79 -7.07 -1.49
C PHE A 114 2.82 -6.93 -0.37
N GLU A 115 2.76 -7.82 0.61
CA GLU A 115 3.69 -7.85 1.74
C GLU A 115 4.53 -9.12 1.73
N GLY A 116 5.81 -8.96 2.06
CA GLY A 116 6.75 -10.06 2.22
C GLY A 116 7.57 -9.90 3.50
N LEU A 117 7.66 -10.97 4.28
CA LEU A 117 8.45 -10.99 5.51
C LEU A 117 9.84 -11.57 5.25
N ARG A 118 10.89 -10.85 5.65
CA ARG A 118 12.25 -11.40 5.74
C ARG A 118 12.63 -11.61 7.20
N GLN A 119 13.01 -12.84 7.53
CA GLN A 119 13.41 -13.21 8.89
C GLN A 119 14.60 -12.36 9.36
N GLY A 120 14.43 -11.65 10.47
CA GLY A 120 15.46 -10.78 11.04
C GLY A 120 15.64 -9.43 10.35
N GLU A 121 14.93 -9.14 9.26
CA GLU A 121 15.00 -7.86 8.53
C GLU A 121 13.69 -7.06 8.55
N GLY A 122 12.54 -7.73 8.71
CA GLY A 122 11.22 -7.09 8.82
C GLY A 122 10.33 -7.31 7.60
N ILE A 123 9.28 -6.49 7.49
CA ILE A 123 8.29 -6.55 6.42
C ILE A 123 8.71 -5.61 5.29
N TYR A 124 8.50 -6.05 4.07
CA TYR A 124 8.69 -5.28 2.85
C TYR A 124 7.38 -5.22 2.07
N ILE A 125 7.15 -4.06 1.48
CA ILE A 125 5.97 -3.77 0.67
C ILE A 125 6.39 -3.76 -0.80
N LEU A 126 5.58 -4.38 -1.66
CA LEU A 126 5.65 -4.29 -3.11
C LEU A 126 4.34 -3.69 -3.62
N GLN A 127 4.42 -2.52 -4.24
CA GLN A 127 3.26 -1.78 -4.73
C GLN A 127 3.51 -1.18 -6.13
N ASN A 128 2.45 -0.94 -6.89
CA ASN A 128 2.57 -0.35 -8.22
C ASN A 128 3.30 1.01 -8.15
N LEU A 129 4.33 1.21 -8.99
CA LEU A 129 5.17 2.41 -8.90
C LEU A 129 4.38 3.71 -9.12
N ALA A 130 3.41 3.72 -10.02
CA ALA A 130 2.61 4.91 -10.29
C ALA A 130 1.72 5.26 -9.09
N ALA A 131 1.10 4.27 -8.47
CA ALA A 131 0.32 4.45 -7.24
C ALA A 131 1.21 4.96 -6.09
N ALA A 132 2.36 4.32 -5.88
CA ALA A 132 3.36 4.68 -4.86
C ALA A 132 3.84 6.14 -5.00
N ARG A 133 4.11 6.58 -6.23
CA ARG A 133 4.51 7.96 -6.54
C ARG A 133 3.38 8.95 -6.40
N SER A 134 2.15 8.56 -6.77
CA SER A 134 0.97 9.41 -6.59
C SER A 134 0.72 9.70 -5.12
N LEU A 135 0.85 8.68 -4.26
CA LEU A 135 0.73 8.82 -2.81
C LEU A 135 1.84 9.70 -2.21
N ALA A 136 3.09 9.52 -2.64
CA ALA A 136 4.19 10.38 -2.20
C ALA A 136 3.95 11.84 -2.61
N LYS A 137 3.53 12.06 -3.86
CA LYS A 137 3.21 13.40 -4.37
C LYS A 137 2.05 14.05 -3.61
N SER A 138 0.99 13.30 -3.30
CA SER A 138 -0.14 13.84 -2.53
C SER A 138 0.32 14.24 -1.14
N MET A 139 1.15 13.45 -0.47
CA MET A 139 1.77 13.81 0.80
C MET A 139 2.66 15.06 0.70
N ASP A 140 3.53 15.15 -0.30
CA ASP A 140 4.43 16.30 -0.49
C ASP A 140 3.65 17.61 -0.70
N GLN A 141 2.47 17.53 -1.33
CA GLN A 141 1.59 18.67 -1.49
C GLN A 141 0.99 19.17 -0.16
N MET A 142 0.90 18.30 0.85
CA MET A 142 0.40 18.64 2.18
C MET A 142 1.44 19.31 3.07
N ILE A 143 2.73 19.07 2.82
CA ILE A 143 3.82 19.68 3.59
C ILE A 143 3.81 21.20 3.43
N GLY A 144 4.04 21.90 4.54
CA GLY A 144 4.20 23.35 4.57
C GLY A 144 3.33 24.02 5.62
N ASP A 145 3.13 25.32 5.44
CA ASP A 145 2.37 26.15 6.36
C ASP A 145 0.87 26.16 6.01
N TRP A 146 0.07 26.10 7.07
CA TRP A 146 -1.38 26.11 7.01
C TRP A 146 -1.95 27.07 8.04
N ALA A 147 -3.16 27.56 7.78
CA ALA A 147 -3.97 28.29 8.73
C ALA A 147 -5.24 27.49 9.02
N MET A 148 -5.54 27.29 10.29
CA MET A 148 -6.89 26.94 10.74
C MET A 148 -7.73 28.21 10.81
N VAL A 149 -8.88 28.17 10.16
CA VAL A 149 -9.85 29.27 10.09
C VAL A 149 -11.24 28.79 10.51
N ARG A 150 -12.05 29.71 11.04
CA ARG A 150 -13.49 29.49 11.25
C ARG A 150 -14.27 29.64 9.94
N GLY A 151 -15.54 29.26 9.92
CA GLY A 151 -16.41 29.38 8.75
C GLY A 151 -16.55 30.81 8.18
N ASN A 152 -16.26 31.83 8.99
CA ASN A 152 -16.22 33.23 8.57
C ASN A 152 -14.87 33.66 7.95
N GLY A 153 -13.90 32.75 7.80
CA GLY A 153 -12.57 32.99 7.26
C GLY A 153 -11.56 33.56 8.27
N GLN A 154 -11.94 33.78 9.53
CA GLN A 154 -11.02 34.27 10.55
C GLN A 154 -9.97 33.21 10.88
N ALA A 155 -8.70 33.54 10.66
CA ALA A 155 -7.58 32.71 11.09
C ALA A 155 -7.47 32.69 12.62
N ILE A 156 -7.40 31.48 13.16
CA ILE A 156 -7.39 31.22 14.61
C ILE A 156 -6.19 30.42 15.08
N CYS A 157 -5.43 29.81 14.17
CA CYS A 157 -4.14 29.19 14.47
C CYS A 157 -3.35 28.98 13.17
N GLY A 158 -2.03 29.12 13.22
CA GLY A 158 -1.16 28.64 12.16
C GLY A 158 -0.53 27.31 12.55
N LEU A 159 -0.23 26.46 11.58
CA LEU A 159 0.51 25.22 11.80
C LEU A 159 1.45 24.91 10.64
N THR A 160 2.45 24.07 10.89
CA THR A 160 3.39 23.60 9.88
C THR A 160 3.34 22.07 9.86
N LEU A 161 2.92 21.51 8.73
CA LEU A 161 2.95 20.07 8.44
C LEU A 161 4.32 19.72 7.85
N THR A 162 5.02 18.75 8.42
CA THR A 162 6.37 18.35 7.98
C THR A 162 6.38 16.95 7.37
N ASN A 163 7.46 16.55 6.70
CA ASN A 163 7.76 15.15 6.37
C ASN A 163 8.70 14.49 7.39
N THR A 164 8.89 15.07 8.57
CA THR A 164 9.72 14.45 9.59
C THR A 164 8.91 13.37 10.27
N GLU A 165 9.35 12.12 10.20
CA GLU A 165 8.66 10.99 10.82
C GLU A 165 8.60 11.17 12.34
N ALA A 166 7.41 10.91 12.90
CA ALA A 166 7.18 10.85 14.34
C ALA A 166 7.07 9.40 14.81
N THR A 167 6.29 8.59 14.07
CA THR A 167 6.13 7.13 14.20
C THR A 167 5.80 6.56 12.81
N ALA A 168 5.70 5.23 12.68
CA ALA A 168 5.28 4.59 11.44
C ALA A 168 4.02 5.25 10.86
N ASP A 169 4.09 5.70 9.60
CA ASP A 169 3.02 6.38 8.85
C ASP A 169 2.49 7.70 9.45
N ASN A 170 3.24 8.32 10.39
CA ASN A 170 2.87 9.57 11.04
C ASN A 170 4.01 10.57 11.04
N PHE A 171 3.70 11.83 10.75
CA PHE A 171 4.67 12.90 10.56
C PHE A 171 4.46 14.03 11.57
N GLN A 172 5.51 14.78 11.89
CA GLN A 172 5.44 15.85 12.87
C GLN A 172 4.63 17.05 12.35
N VAL A 173 3.80 17.62 13.20
CA VAL A 173 3.10 18.90 13.00
C VAL A 173 3.41 19.83 14.16
N PHE A 174 3.57 21.12 13.85
CA PHE A 174 3.85 22.15 14.83
C PHE A 174 2.81 23.25 14.77
N LEU A 175 2.28 23.66 15.93
CA LEU A 175 1.48 24.87 16.01
C LEU A 175 2.38 26.12 16.04
N LYS A 176 1.98 27.15 15.30
CA LYS A 176 2.56 28.49 15.41
C LYS A 176 2.03 29.17 16.70
N PRO A 177 2.73 30.19 17.24
CA PRO A 177 2.26 30.89 18.44
C PRO A 177 0.89 31.56 18.26
N LYS A 178 0.22 31.84 19.38
CA LYS A 178 -1.06 32.60 19.46
C LYS A 178 -2.28 31.89 18.85
N CYS A 179 -2.35 30.57 18.99
CA CYS A 179 -3.54 29.82 18.62
C CYS A 179 -4.70 30.03 19.59
N ASP A 180 -5.92 29.93 19.06
CA ASP A 180 -7.15 29.87 19.83
C ASP A 180 -7.09 28.76 20.90
N PRO A 181 -7.67 28.97 22.10
CA PRO A 181 -7.56 28.03 23.21
C PRO A 181 -8.00 26.60 22.89
N ALA A 182 -9.02 26.41 22.03
CA ALA A 182 -9.49 25.07 21.68
C ALA A 182 -8.45 24.29 20.86
N ILE A 183 -7.74 24.98 19.96
CA ILE A 183 -6.67 24.37 19.15
C ILE A 183 -5.42 24.15 20.00
N ALA A 184 -5.11 25.11 20.88
CA ALA A 184 -3.99 24.98 21.82
C ALA A 184 -4.21 23.84 22.82
N ALA A 185 -5.46 23.53 23.19
CA ALA A 185 -5.79 22.39 24.05
C ALA A 185 -5.70 21.05 23.29
N PHE A 186 -6.15 21.02 22.04
CA PHE A 186 -5.99 19.84 21.17
C PHE A 186 -4.52 19.52 20.89
N ALA A 187 -3.69 20.54 20.65
CA ALA A 187 -2.22 20.44 20.52
C ALA A 187 -1.76 19.22 19.67
N PRO A 188 -2.06 19.19 18.36
CA PRO A 188 -1.62 18.10 17.52
C PRO A 188 -0.09 18.07 17.46
N THR A 189 0.46 16.88 17.57
CA THR A 189 1.90 16.61 17.47
C THR A 189 2.25 15.77 16.25
N GLN A 190 1.25 15.05 15.73
CA GLN A 190 1.39 14.19 14.58
C GLN A 190 0.30 14.46 13.55
N TRP A 191 0.61 14.22 12.28
CA TRP A 191 -0.35 14.23 11.18
C TRP A 191 -0.07 13.10 10.20
N ARG A 192 -1.08 12.70 9.44
CA ARG A 192 -0.95 11.78 8.31
C ARG A 192 -2.02 12.04 7.25
N LEU A 193 -1.78 11.53 6.05
CA LEU A 193 -2.77 11.50 4.97
C LEU A 193 -3.21 10.05 4.76
N GLU A 194 -4.48 9.76 5.01
CA GLU A 194 -5.04 8.41 4.92
C GLU A 194 -6.30 8.45 4.05
N HIS A 195 -6.34 7.68 2.95
CA HIS A 195 -7.48 7.64 2.02
C HIS A 195 -8.00 9.03 1.56
N GLY A 196 -7.11 10.00 1.38
CA GLY A 196 -7.48 11.37 0.98
C GLY A 196 -7.96 12.28 2.11
N GLN A 197 -7.90 11.80 3.37
CA GLN A 197 -8.24 12.55 4.57
C GLN A 197 -6.97 12.96 5.31
N MET A 198 -6.91 14.21 5.75
CA MET A 198 -5.85 14.68 6.63
C MET A 198 -6.27 14.41 8.07
N LEU A 199 -5.44 13.67 8.78
CA LEU A 199 -5.63 13.38 10.19
C LEU A 199 -4.61 14.17 11.00
N LEU A 200 -5.07 14.93 11.99
CA LEU A 200 -4.22 15.53 13.02
C LEU A 200 -4.43 14.76 14.31
N MET A 201 -3.35 14.47 15.04
CA MET A 201 -3.38 13.65 16.25
C MET A 201 -2.63 14.33 17.37
N SER A 202 -3.28 14.38 18.53
CA SER A 202 -2.73 14.89 19.78
C SER A 202 -1.95 13.80 20.53
N ALA A 203 -1.10 14.23 21.46
CA ALA A 203 -0.39 13.29 22.34
C ALA A 203 -1.33 12.51 23.29
N SER A 204 -2.58 12.97 23.47
CA SER A 204 -3.59 12.26 24.27
C SER A 204 -4.36 11.18 23.48
N GLY A 205 -4.12 11.07 22.17
CA GLY A 205 -4.79 10.13 21.28
C GLY A 205 -6.08 10.67 20.63
N GLU A 206 -6.46 11.93 20.89
CA GLU A 206 -7.54 12.59 20.15
C GLU A 206 -7.12 12.81 18.69
N VAL A 207 -8.05 12.54 17.76
CA VAL A 207 -7.85 12.67 16.31
C VAL A 207 -8.87 13.63 15.72
N TRP A 208 -8.40 14.62 14.96
CA TRP A 208 -9.24 15.49 14.14
C TRP A 208 -9.05 15.14 12.67
N GLN A 209 -10.15 14.83 12.00
CA GLN A 209 -10.18 14.43 10.59
C GLN A 209 -10.63 15.59 9.73
N PHE A 210 -9.96 15.77 8.60
CA PHE A 210 -10.28 16.78 7.60
C PHE A 210 -10.41 16.16 6.22
N GLU A 211 -11.41 16.61 5.47
CA GLU A 211 -11.65 16.23 4.08
C GLU A 211 -11.50 17.45 3.18
N ALA A 212 -10.91 17.25 2.01
CA ALA A 212 -10.87 18.28 0.99
C ALA A 212 -12.28 18.52 0.42
N ASP A 213 -12.70 19.77 0.37
CA ASP A 213 -13.90 20.19 -0.34
C ASP A 213 -13.60 20.55 -1.81
N ASP A 214 -14.65 20.89 -2.56
CA ASP A 214 -14.56 21.26 -3.98
C ASP A 214 -13.67 22.50 -4.25
N ASN A 215 -13.34 23.29 -3.22
CA ASN A 215 -12.49 24.47 -3.30
C ASN A 215 -11.05 24.20 -2.83
N ALA A 216 -10.68 22.92 -2.66
CA ALA A 216 -9.40 22.49 -2.10
C ALA A 216 -9.14 23.05 -0.67
N GLN A 217 -10.20 23.35 0.08
CA GLN A 217 -10.13 23.65 1.50
C GLN A 217 -10.33 22.36 2.30
N TRP A 218 -9.63 22.22 3.40
CA TRP A 218 -9.70 21.01 4.22
C TRP A 218 -10.65 21.26 5.39
N ARG A 219 -11.85 20.68 5.35
CA ARG A 219 -12.90 20.91 6.36
C ARG A 219 -12.91 19.79 7.38
N ARG A 220 -13.02 20.14 8.65
CA ARG A 220 -13.11 19.16 9.73
C ARG A 220 -14.41 18.36 9.63
N VAL A 221 -14.31 17.05 9.81
CA VAL A 221 -15.44 16.11 9.75
C VAL A 221 -15.61 15.42 11.11
N PRO A 222 -16.85 15.23 11.62
CA PRO A 222 -18.11 15.72 11.06
C PRO A 222 -18.21 17.25 11.13
N ASP A 223 -19.04 17.81 10.24
CA ASP A 223 -19.34 19.24 10.23
C ASP A 223 -19.95 19.69 11.56
N ALA A 224 -19.59 20.89 11.99
CA ALA A 224 -20.11 21.55 13.19
C ALA A 224 -20.75 22.90 12.82
N ALA A 225 -21.55 23.47 13.73
CA ALA A 225 -22.21 24.77 13.53
C ALA A 225 -21.22 25.91 13.25
N ASP A 226 -20.03 25.85 13.86
CA ASP A 226 -18.89 26.71 13.55
C ASP A 226 -17.78 25.84 12.94
N PRO A 227 -17.73 25.72 11.60
CA PRO A 227 -16.85 24.77 10.93
C PRO A 227 -15.39 25.21 11.10
N LEU A 228 -14.53 24.22 11.31
CA LEU A 228 -13.10 24.40 11.33
C LEU A 228 -12.53 24.00 9.96
N ILE A 229 -11.80 24.91 9.34
CA ILE A 229 -11.29 24.74 7.98
C ILE A 229 -9.78 24.97 8.01
N MET A 230 -9.03 24.20 7.25
CA MET A 230 -7.61 24.37 7.02
C MET A 230 -7.36 24.89 5.61
N LEU A 231 -6.65 26.02 5.54
CA LEU A 231 -6.26 26.69 4.31
C LEU A 231 -4.73 26.70 4.18
N ARG A 232 -4.24 26.41 2.99
CA ARG A 232 -2.81 26.51 2.69
C ARG A 232 -2.35 27.97 2.76
N GLN A 233 -1.12 28.22 3.21
CA GLN A 233 -0.50 29.56 3.28
C GLN A 233 0.55 29.75 2.17
#